data_AF-A0A1G1GWQ4-F1
#
_entry.id   AF-A0A1G1GWQ4-F1
#
_cell.length_a   1.000
_cell.length_b   1.000
_cell.length_c   1.000
_cell.angle_alpha   90.00
_cell.angle_beta   90.00
_cell.angle_gamma   90.00
#
_symmetry.space_group_name_H-M   'P 1'
#
loop_
_entity.id
_entity.type
_entity.pdbx_description
1 polymer ?
#
loop_
_entity_poly.entity_id
_entity_poly.type
_entity_poly.pdbx_seq_one_letter_code
_entity_poly.pdbx_strand_id
1 'polypeptide(L)' 'MKTVQMTLDEGLVDAVDKAAKRIGTTRSAFAREALRAALGKVRVKEMERKHREGYRQKPVGKGEFSDWEEEQVWGE' A
#
# COMPACT_ATOMS: atom_id res chain seq x y z
N MET A 1 -7.36 23.59 -1.94
CA MET A 1 -7.29 22.64 -0.81
C MET A 1 -8.56 22.78 0.01
N LYS A 2 -9.10 21.69 0.56
CA LYS A 2 -10.25 21.74 1.48
C LYS A 2 -9.78 21.45 2.90
N THR A 3 -10.12 22.30 3.85
CA THR A 3 -9.83 22.09 5.28
C THR A 3 -10.91 21.18 5.85
N VAL A 4 -10.49 20.18 6.62
CA VAL A 4 -11.37 19.21 7.27
C VAL A 4 -10.96 19.14 8.74
N GLN A 5 -11.94 19.19 9.64
CA GLN A 5 -11.71 18.90 11.06
C GLN A 5 -11.89 17.41 11.29
N MET A 6 -11.00 16.82 12.08
CA MET A 6 -11.07 15.43 12.49
C MET A 6 -10.60 15.30 13.94
N THR A 7 -11.19 14.37 14.67
CA THR A 7 -10.77 14.04 16.04
C THR A 7 -9.77 12.90 15.98
N LEU A 8 -8.64 13.06 16.65
CA LEU A 8 -7.59 12.06 16.80
C LEU A 8 -7.31 11.89 18.29
N ASP A 9 -6.86 10.72 18.70
CA ASP A 9 -6.41 10.53 20.08
C ASP A 9 -5.14 11.36 20.33
N GLU A 10 -4.96 11.80 21.58
CA GLU A 10 -3.85 12.67 21.97
C GLU A 10 -2.48 12.01 21.69
N GLY A 11 -2.36 10.71 21.93
CA GLY A 11 -1.12 9.96 21.69
C GLY A 11 -0.70 9.95 20.23
N LEU A 12 -1.66 9.82 19.32
CA LEU A 12 -1.41 9.90 17.88
C LEU A 12 -1.01 11.30 17.45
N VAL A 13 -1.62 12.36 18.01
CA VAL A 13 -1.22 13.74 17.74
C VAL A 13 0.24 13.97 18.17
N ASP A 14 0.62 13.51 19.36
CA ASP A 14 2.00 13.60 19.86
C ASP A 14 3.00 12.83 18.99
N ALA A 15 2.62 11.65 18.50
CA ALA A 15 3.45 10.86 17.61
C ALA A 15 3.65 11.54 16.26
N VAL A 16 2.58 12.11 15.69
CA VAL A 16 2.64 12.89 14.46
C VAL A 16 3.53 14.11 14.64
N ASP A 17 3.44 14.80 15.78
CA ASP A 17 4.26 15.98 16.07
C ASP A 17 5.74 15.66 16.13
N LYS A 18 6.11 14.60 16.86
CA LYS A 18 7.49 14.13 16.95
C LYS A 18 8.02 13.73 15.58
N ALA A 19 7.23 12.98 14.80
CA ALA A 19 7.60 12.56 13.46
C ALA A 19 7.79 13.74 12.51
N ALA A 20 6.83 14.68 12.51
CA ALA A 20 6.86 15.86 11.65
C ALA A 20 8.06 16.75 11.97
N LYS A 21 8.35 16.97 13.26
CA LYS A 21 9.54 17.72 13.71
C LYS A 21 10.83 17.05 13.27
N ARG A 22 10.94 15.72 13.42
CA ARG A 22 12.14 14.96 13.07
C ARG A 22 12.49 15.04 11.59
N ILE A 23 11.49 15.07 10.71
CA ILE A 23 11.70 15.10 9.26
C ILE A 23 11.55 16.51 8.65
N GLY A 24 11.39 17.55 9.49
CA GLY A 24 11.31 18.93 9.05
C GLY A 24 10.05 19.27 8.24
N THR A 25 8.90 18.68 8.59
CA THR A 25 7.61 18.94 7.93
C THR A 25 6.54 19.46 8.90
N THR A 26 5.36 19.80 8.37
CA THR A 26 4.20 20.22 9.18
C THR A 26 3.26 19.06 9.46
N ARG A 27 2.46 19.15 10.54
CA ARG A 27 1.41 18.16 10.86
C ARG A 27 0.51 17.86 9.67
N SER A 28 0.04 18.91 8.99
CA SER A 28 -0.87 18.77 7.85
C SER A 28 -0.19 18.11 6.64
N ALA A 29 1.09 18.38 6.40
CA ALA A 29 1.84 17.73 5.33
C ALA A 29 2.06 16.25 5.63
N PHE A 30 2.50 15.93 6.86
CA PHE A 30 2.65 14.55 7.32
C PHE A 30 1.34 13.76 7.21
N ALA A 31 0.25 14.31 7.76
CA ALA A 31 -1.05 13.66 7.74
C ALA A 31 -1.57 13.42 6.30
N ARG A 32 -1.38 14.40 5.40
CA ARG A 32 -1.76 14.22 3.98
C ARG A 32 -0.97 13.09 3.32
N GLU A 33 0.32 13.01 3.57
CA GLU A 33 1.17 11.96 3.01
C GLU A 33 0.79 10.57 3.57
N ALA A 34 0.60 10.47 4.88
CA ALA A 34 0.15 9.24 5.53
C ALA A 34 -1.20 8.76 4.97
N LEU A 35 -2.16 9.67 4.79
CA LEU A 35 -3.47 9.34 4.19
C LEU A 35 -3.34 8.86 2.75
N ARG A 36 -2.49 9.50 1.93
CA ARG A 36 -2.22 9.04 0.55
C ARG A 36 -1.61 7.65 0.53
N ALA A 37 -0.63 7.40 1.40
CA ALA A 37 0.00 6.08 1.51
C ALA A 37 -1.01 5.02 1.96
N ALA A 38 -1.89 5.33 2.92
CA ALA A 38 -2.95 4.44 3.37
C ALA A 38 -3.94 4.10 2.25
N LEU A 39 -4.39 5.08 1.47
CA LEU A 39 -5.26 4.86 0.31
C LEU A 39 -4.57 3.98 -0.76
N GLY A 40 -3.27 4.18 -0.99
CA GLY A 40 -2.48 3.32 -1.87
C GLY A 40 -2.50 1.85 -1.40
N LYS A 41 -2.27 1.62 -0.11
CA LYS A 41 -2.32 0.27 0.49
C LYS A 41 -3.70 -0.38 0.34
N VAL A 42 -4.78 0.38 0.55
CA VAL A 42 -6.15 -0.11 0.35
C VAL A 42 -6.36 -0.56 -1.10
N ARG A 43 -5.93 0.27 -2.07
CA ARG A 43 -6.03 -0.08 -3.49
C ARG A 43 -5.26 -1.36 -3.83
N VAL A 44 -4.02 -1.51 -3.34
CA VAL A 44 -3.21 -2.71 -3.59
C VAL A 44 -3.90 -3.95 -3.01
N LYS A 45 -4.38 -3.89 -1.77
CA LYS A 45 -5.10 -5.00 -1.13
C LYS A 45 -6.34 -5.42 -1.92
N GLU A 46 -7.09 -4.47 -2.48
CA GLU A 46 -8.24 -4.79 -3.33
C GLU A 46 -7.82 -5.48 -4.64
N MET A 47 -6.71 -5.07 -5.26
CA MET A 47 -6.18 -5.74 -6.45
C MET A 47 -5.72 -7.16 -6.12
N GLU A 48 -4.98 -7.35 -5.03
CA GLU A 48 -4.58 -8.69 -4.55
C GLU A 48 -5.78 -9.59 -4.26
N ARG A 49 -6.83 -9.03 -3.64
CA ARG A 49 -8.08 -9.74 -3.37
C ARG A 49 -8.72 -10.21 -4.68
N LYS A 50 -8.80 -9.32 -5.68
CA LYS A 50 -9.32 -9.65 -7.02
C LYS A 50 -8.48 -10.71 -7.72
N HIS A 51 -7.15 -10.63 -7.65
CA HIS A 51 -6.27 -11.65 -8.23
C HIS A 51 -6.53 -13.03 -7.59
N ARG A 52 -6.56 -13.09 -6.25
CA ARG A 52 -6.82 -14.34 -5.52
C ARG A 52 -8.20 -14.91 -5.86
N GLU A 53 -9.20 -14.05 -5.95
CA GLU A 53 -10.55 -14.46 -6.35
C GLU A 53 -10.60 -14.97 -7.79
N GLY A 54 -9.90 -14.30 -8.71
CA GLY A 54 -9.75 -14.72 -10.10
C GLY A 54 -9.16 -16.13 -10.22
N TYR A 55 -8.04 -16.39 -9.54
CA TYR A 55 -7.42 -17.71 -9.54
C TYR A 55 -8.24 -18.79 -8.83
N ARG A 56 -9.06 -18.41 -7.83
CA ARG A 56 -9.99 -19.36 -7.21
C ARG A 56 -11.12 -19.75 -8.17
N GLN A 57 -11.64 -18.79 -8.92
CA GLN A 57 -12.72 -19.03 -9.89
C GLN A 57 -12.21 -19.74 -11.16
N LYS A 58 -10.99 -19.42 -11.58
CA LYS A 58 -10.32 -20.01 -12.74
C LYS A 58 -8.90 -20.43 -12.33
N PRO A 59 -8.76 -21.64 -11.79
CA PRO A 59 -7.44 -22.17 -11.45
C PRO A 59 -6.55 -22.23 -12.68
N VAL A 60 -5.25 -22.11 -12.43
CA VAL A 60 -4.21 -22.18 -13.46
C VAL A 60 -4.30 -23.52 -14.18
N GLY A 61 -4.34 -23.47 -15.51
CA GLY A 61 -4.27 -24.64 -16.36
C GLY A 61 -2.87 -25.27 -16.33
N LYS A 62 -2.79 -26.58 -16.59
CA LYS A 62 -1.49 -27.25 -16.70
C LYS A 62 -0.69 -26.64 -17.85
N GLY A 63 0.50 -26.13 -17.55
CA GLY A 63 1.39 -25.52 -18.54
C GLY A 63 1.08 -24.07 -18.90
N GLU A 64 0.10 -23.41 -18.27
CA GLU A 64 -0.32 -22.04 -18.61
C GLU A 64 0.81 -20.99 -18.49
N PHE A 65 1.81 -21.26 -17.64
CA PHE A 65 2.96 -20.37 -17.45
C PHE A 65 4.31 -21.02 -17.79
N SER A 66 4.29 -22.22 -18.36
CA SER A 66 5.52 -23.01 -18.58
C SER A 66 6.32 -22.56 -19.80
N ASP A 67 5.75 -21.70 -20.65
CA ASP A 67 6.40 -21.15 -21.86
C ASP A 67 7.69 -20.35 -21.59
N TRP A 68 7.95 -19.97 -20.33
CA TRP A 68 9.14 -19.19 -19.92
C TRP A 68 10.05 -19.95 -18.95
N GLU A 69 9.78 -21.23 -18.70
CA GLU A 69 10.56 -22.04 -17.75
C GLU A 69 11.97 -22.33 -18.26
N GLU A 70 12.15 -22.48 -19.59
CA GLU A 70 13.46 -22.79 -20.21
C GLU A 70 14.40 -21.57 -20.24
N GLU A 71 13.86 -20.35 -20.17
CA GLU A 71 14.60 -19.09 -20.21
C GLU A 71 15.05 -18.58 -18.82
N GLN A 72 14.61 -19.21 -17.72
CA GLN A 72 14.95 -18.82 -16.34
C GLN A 72 16.37 -19.27 -15.95
N VAL A 73 17.40 -18.70 -16.58
CA VAL A 73 18.81 -18.92 -16.19
C VAL A 73 19.17 -17.90 -15.09
N TRP A 74 19.07 -18.33 -13.83
CA TRP A 74 19.66 -17.59 -12.71
C TRP A 74 21.14 -17.97 -12.63
N GLY A 75 22.03 -17.04 -12.96
CA GLY A 75 23.48 -17.25 -12.87
C GLY A 75 23.94 -17.61 -11.45
N GLU A 76 25.15 -18.17 -11.33
CA GLU A 76 25.81 -18.51 -10.05
C GLU A 76 26.04 -17.28 -9.15
#